data_AF-A0A3M7MH41-F1
#
_entry.id   AF-A0A3M7MH41-F1
#
_cell.length_a   1.000
_cell.length_b   1.000
_cell.length_c   1.000
_cell.angle_alpha   90.00
_cell.angle_beta   90.00
_cell.angle_gamma   90.00
#
_symmetry.space_group_name_H-M   'P 1'
#
loop_
_entity.id
_entity.type
_entity.pdbx_description
1 polymer ?
#
loop_
_entity_poly.entity_id
_entity_poly.type
_entity_poly.pdbx_seq_one_letter_code
_entity_poly.pdbx_strand_id
1 'polypeptide(L)'
;MDRVSDVLDLPTLLSSAISSSSAAAQATASSATTNASYASALDLHAHIKRLHTLYPNSDLVSSLTAQAEQEMKTMTTNLISSLQTQGIKLAGAMRNIGWLRRVAPELDEAWSTKQAGMGSGEGTLGALFLVCRLACLELITAALDPLRELADQESEKRNSKAAKGDAGWAAGQQTEKYLKKYLEVFREQSFAIISMYKSIFPSALPAPGSEETAPAVKPVTAQNPLQPIPSALATFPLHLVEMLFDTLRAYLPNVQDRSARDSLLTQVLYCAASLGRLGGDFSIMIALLEEDLRAELHESSEHDNVGSDSEEWVDVTKKHRVQASRLELLASGVGTARTASPVDKVTSPLK
;
A
#
# COMPACT_ATOMS: atom_id res chain seq x y z
N MET A 1 45.53 -21.14 21.29
CA MET A 1 45.67 -19.99 20.38
C MET A 1 44.68 -20.10 19.23
N ASP A 2 44.63 -21.21 18.50
CA ASP A 2 43.67 -21.41 17.39
C ASP A 2 42.21 -21.12 17.75
N ARG A 3 41.68 -21.69 18.83
CA ARG A 3 40.27 -21.46 19.24
C ARG A 3 39.93 -20.01 19.60
N VAL A 4 40.93 -19.19 19.97
CA VAL A 4 40.71 -17.77 20.26
C VAL A 4 40.75 -16.96 18.97
N SER A 5 41.62 -17.34 18.03
CA SER A 5 41.62 -16.79 16.66
C SER A 5 40.28 -17.05 15.97
N ASP A 6 39.77 -18.28 16.04
CA ASP A 6 38.48 -18.65 15.44
C ASP A 6 37.31 -17.82 16.00
N VAL A 7 37.36 -17.46 17.29
CA VAL A 7 36.35 -16.63 17.95
C VAL A 7 36.46 -15.17 17.51
N LEU A 8 37.67 -14.67 17.27
CA LEU A 8 37.91 -13.31 16.77
C LEU A 8 37.45 -13.13 15.31
N ASP A 9 37.41 -14.21 14.52
CA ASP A 9 36.97 -14.15 13.13
C ASP A 9 35.44 -14.14 12.98
N LEU A 10 34.68 -14.53 14.01
CA LEU A 10 33.22 -14.63 13.97
C LEU A 10 32.47 -13.36 13.50
N PRO A 11 32.84 -12.12 13.92
CA PRO A 11 32.18 -10.91 13.44
C PRO A 11 32.43 -10.66 11.97
N THR A 12 33.63 -10.94 11.50
CA THR A 12 33.99 -10.76 10.08
C THR A 12 33.26 -11.75 9.20
N LEU A 13 33.08 -13.00 9.66
CA LEU A 13 32.27 -14.01 8.98
C LEU A 13 30.80 -13.61 8.93
N LEU A 14 30.27 -13.08 10.02
CA LEU A 14 28.89 -12.63 10.09
C LEU A 14 28.65 -11.41 9.18
N SER A 15 29.55 -10.42 9.20
CA SER A 15 29.49 -9.25 8.31
C SER A 15 29.61 -9.65 6.84
N SER A 16 30.49 -10.62 6.52
CA SER A 16 30.64 -11.17 5.17
C SER A 16 29.38 -11.90 4.69
N ALA A 17 28.76 -12.70 5.56
CA ALA A 17 27.50 -13.38 5.25
C ALA A 17 26.38 -12.37 4.94
N ILE A 18 26.28 -11.29 5.72
CA ILE A 18 25.29 -10.22 5.50
C ILE A 18 25.61 -9.44 4.22
N SER A 19 26.85 -9.04 4.00
CA SER A 19 27.27 -8.26 2.83
C SER A 19 27.10 -9.03 1.51
N SER A 20 27.38 -10.34 1.53
CA SER A 20 27.19 -11.23 0.38
C SER A 20 25.73 -11.30 -0.06
N SER A 21 24.79 -11.15 0.87
CA SER A 21 23.36 -11.17 0.57
C SER A 21 22.87 -9.89 -0.11
N SER A 22 23.41 -8.71 0.27
CA SER A 22 23.07 -7.43 -0.36
C SER A 22 23.62 -7.32 -1.79
N ALA A 23 24.83 -7.83 -2.05
CA ALA A 23 25.40 -7.86 -3.40
C ALA A 23 24.62 -8.82 -4.33
N ALA A 24 24.17 -9.96 -3.78
CA ALA A 24 23.36 -10.94 -4.49
C ALA A 24 21.92 -10.48 -4.76
N ALA A 25 21.42 -9.43 -4.09
CA ALA A 25 20.11 -8.83 -4.40
C ALA A 25 20.16 -7.88 -5.61
N GLN A 26 21.32 -7.32 -5.93
CA GLN A 26 21.55 -6.45 -7.10
C GLN A 26 22.05 -7.20 -8.34
N ALA A 27 22.78 -8.31 -8.15
CA ALA A 27 23.05 -9.26 -9.22
C ALA A 27 21.86 -10.22 -9.38
N THR A 28 21.66 -10.82 -10.56
CA THR A 28 20.66 -11.90 -10.79
C THR A 28 21.04 -13.22 -10.10
N ALA A 29 21.58 -13.16 -8.88
CA ALA A 29 21.95 -14.32 -8.10
C ALA A 29 20.70 -15.06 -7.62
N SER A 30 20.83 -16.37 -7.45
CA SER A 30 19.69 -17.22 -7.10
C SER A 30 19.18 -16.89 -5.70
N SER A 31 17.85 -16.88 -5.53
CA SER A 31 17.19 -16.71 -4.24
C SER A 31 17.64 -17.73 -3.16
N ALA A 32 18.22 -18.86 -3.58
CA ALA A 32 18.75 -19.87 -2.66
C ALA A 32 20.04 -19.38 -1.99
N THR A 33 20.92 -18.69 -2.73
CA THR A 33 22.19 -18.18 -2.22
C THR A 33 21.98 -17.13 -1.13
N THR A 34 21.07 -16.18 -1.35
CA THR A 34 20.74 -15.15 -0.35
C THR A 34 20.15 -15.74 0.93
N ASN A 35 19.32 -16.78 0.80
CA ASN A 35 18.72 -17.46 1.96
C ASN A 35 19.77 -18.22 2.78
N ALA A 36 20.72 -18.88 2.11
CA ALA A 36 21.81 -19.59 2.78
C ALA A 36 22.71 -18.60 3.55
N SER A 37 23.02 -17.44 2.97
CA SER A 37 23.80 -16.39 3.63
C SER A 37 23.08 -15.84 4.87
N TYR A 38 21.79 -15.54 4.79
CA TYR A 38 21.01 -15.06 5.94
C TYR A 38 20.81 -16.14 7.03
N ALA A 39 20.63 -17.40 6.65
CA ALA A 39 20.59 -18.51 7.61
C ALA A 39 21.92 -18.64 8.37
N SER A 40 23.04 -18.62 7.64
CA SER A 40 24.38 -18.69 8.25
C SER A 40 24.65 -17.52 9.18
N ALA A 41 24.19 -16.30 8.85
CA ALA A 41 24.34 -15.14 9.72
C ALA A 41 23.58 -15.31 11.05
N LEU A 42 22.36 -15.85 11.01
CA LEU A 42 21.58 -16.14 12.23
C LEU A 42 22.22 -17.23 13.09
N ASP A 43 22.75 -18.30 12.47
CA ASP A 43 23.42 -19.38 13.19
C ASP A 43 24.70 -18.86 13.89
N LEU A 44 25.48 -18.02 13.20
CA LEU A 44 26.65 -17.35 13.78
C LEU A 44 26.26 -16.45 14.95
N HIS A 45 25.20 -15.65 14.80
CA HIS A 45 24.71 -14.79 15.88
C HIS A 45 24.25 -15.59 17.10
N ALA A 46 23.49 -16.69 16.89
CA ALA A 46 23.06 -17.58 17.95
C ALA A 46 24.25 -18.23 18.68
N HIS A 47 25.29 -18.60 17.94
CA HIS A 47 26.53 -19.13 18.51
C HIS A 47 27.24 -18.09 19.38
N ILE A 48 27.38 -16.85 18.91
CA ILE A 48 27.98 -15.74 19.67
C ILE A 48 27.19 -15.46 20.96
N LYS A 49 25.85 -15.43 20.89
CA LYS A 49 25.01 -15.27 22.10
C LYS A 49 25.20 -16.42 23.09
N ARG A 50 25.27 -17.67 22.61
CA ARG A 50 25.56 -18.82 23.47
C ARG A 50 26.94 -18.68 24.12
N LEU A 51 27.95 -18.22 23.37
CA LEU A 51 29.28 -17.97 23.93
C LEU A 51 29.23 -16.94 25.07
N HIS A 52 28.46 -15.87 24.91
CA HIS A 52 28.24 -14.87 25.96
C HIS A 52 27.58 -15.46 27.21
N THR A 53 26.58 -16.35 27.04
CA THR A 53 25.97 -17.03 28.19
C THR A 53 26.93 -17.95 28.94
N LEU A 54 27.89 -18.56 28.23
CA LEU A 54 28.89 -19.45 28.83
C LEU A 54 30.04 -18.69 29.49
N TYR A 55 30.38 -17.49 28.99
CA TYR A 55 31.50 -16.68 29.46
C TYR A 55 31.09 -15.21 29.72
N PRO A 56 30.18 -14.95 30.67
CA PRO A 56 29.62 -13.61 30.89
C PRO A 56 30.64 -12.58 31.40
N ASN A 57 31.70 -13.02 32.07
CA ASN A 57 32.73 -12.15 32.65
C ASN A 57 33.87 -11.82 31.67
N SER A 58 33.77 -12.24 30.40
CA SER A 58 34.80 -11.99 29.39
C SER A 58 34.49 -10.72 28.60
N ASP A 59 35.34 -9.70 28.75
CA ASP A 59 35.21 -8.44 28.00
C ASP A 59 35.26 -8.65 26.49
N LEU A 60 36.06 -9.61 26.02
CA LEU A 60 36.17 -9.98 24.60
C LEU A 60 34.85 -10.55 24.07
N VAL A 61 34.21 -11.45 24.82
CA VAL A 61 32.93 -12.05 24.39
C VAL A 61 31.79 -11.03 24.47
N SER A 62 31.87 -10.09 25.43
CA SER A 62 30.96 -8.94 25.50
C SER A 62 31.10 -8.03 24.26
N SER A 63 32.34 -7.65 23.88
CA SER A 63 32.57 -6.84 22.68
C SER A 63 32.13 -7.56 21.41
N LEU A 64 32.38 -8.87 21.32
CA LEU A 64 31.96 -9.72 20.21
C LEU A 64 30.45 -9.73 20.03
N THR A 65 29.72 -9.82 21.14
CA THR A 65 28.25 -9.82 21.14
C THR A 65 27.73 -8.45 20.69
N ALA A 66 28.30 -7.35 21.20
CA ALA A 66 27.93 -6.01 20.77
C ALA A 66 28.19 -5.77 19.27
N GLN A 67 29.31 -6.26 18.73
CA GLN A 67 29.60 -6.22 17.30
C GLN A 67 28.59 -7.05 16.50
N ALA A 68 28.28 -8.27 16.94
CA ALA A 68 27.30 -9.12 16.27
C ALA A 68 25.91 -8.49 16.27
N GLU A 69 25.47 -7.86 17.36
CA GLU A 69 24.21 -7.11 17.40
C GLU A 69 24.19 -5.94 16.42
N GLN A 70 25.30 -5.21 16.28
CA GLN A 70 25.42 -4.12 15.31
C GLN A 70 25.27 -4.63 13.87
N GLU A 71 25.91 -5.75 13.54
CA GLU A 71 25.78 -6.35 12.22
C GLU A 71 24.36 -6.90 11.98
N MET A 72 23.70 -7.47 12.99
CA MET A 72 22.29 -7.88 12.87
C MET A 72 21.38 -6.67 12.60
N LYS A 73 21.66 -5.49 13.18
CA LYS A 73 20.94 -4.25 12.82
C LYS A 73 21.16 -3.88 11.35
N THR A 74 22.39 -4.00 10.84
CA THR A 74 22.69 -3.81 9.41
C THR A 74 21.87 -4.77 8.54
N MET A 75 21.76 -6.05 8.92
CA MET A 75 20.90 -7.02 8.24
C MET A 75 19.43 -6.59 8.23
N THR A 76 18.90 -6.11 9.36
CA THR A 76 17.53 -5.55 9.44
C THR A 76 17.35 -4.37 8.49
N THR A 77 18.30 -3.43 8.46
CA THR A 77 18.27 -2.28 7.54
C THR A 77 18.26 -2.72 6.08
N ASN A 78 19.08 -3.71 5.72
CA ASN A 78 19.12 -4.26 4.35
C ASN A 78 17.79 -4.91 3.96
N LEU A 79 17.15 -5.65 4.87
CA LEU A 79 15.84 -6.27 4.64
C LEU A 79 14.74 -5.22 4.46
N ILE A 80 14.75 -4.15 5.28
CA ILE A 80 13.82 -3.02 5.17
C ILE A 80 14.01 -2.30 3.83
N SER A 81 15.26 -1.98 3.47
CA SER A 81 15.59 -1.35 2.19
C SER A 81 15.13 -2.19 0.99
N SER A 82 15.26 -3.52 1.08
CA SER A 82 14.76 -4.42 0.04
C SER A 82 13.23 -4.40 -0.10
N LEU A 83 12.46 -4.14 0.97
CA LEU A 83 11.00 -3.95 0.87
C LEU A 83 10.62 -2.65 0.16
N GLN A 84 11.49 -1.63 0.19
CA GLN A 84 11.32 -0.34 -0.48
C GLN A 84 11.69 -0.40 -1.96
N THR A 85 12.35 -1.46 -2.45
CA THR A 85 12.73 -1.59 -3.86
C THR A 85 11.49 -1.72 -4.76
N GLN A 86 11.55 -1.08 -5.93
CA GLN A 86 10.54 -1.21 -6.98
C GLN A 86 10.52 -2.63 -7.55
N GLY A 87 9.34 -3.17 -7.83
CA GLY A 87 9.20 -4.48 -8.48
C GLY A 87 9.42 -5.72 -7.58
N ILE A 88 9.41 -5.57 -6.26
CA ILE A 88 9.41 -6.72 -5.35
C ILE A 88 8.19 -7.62 -5.61
N LYS A 89 8.44 -8.92 -5.84
CA LYS A 89 7.37 -9.92 -6.00
C LYS A 89 6.91 -10.41 -4.63
N LEU A 90 5.67 -10.90 -4.55
CA LEU A 90 5.08 -11.45 -3.31
C LEU A 90 6.00 -12.44 -2.59
N ALA A 91 6.59 -13.39 -3.31
CA ALA A 91 7.50 -14.38 -2.74
C ALA A 91 8.81 -13.77 -2.17
N GLY A 92 9.26 -12.65 -2.73
CA GLY A 92 10.40 -11.89 -2.19
C GLY A 92 10.02 -11.14 -0.92
N ALA A 93 8.88 -10.45 -0.96
CA ALA A 93 8.35 -9.74 0.21
C ALA A 93 8.07 -10.67 1.40
N MET A 94 7.41 -11.82 1.17
CA MET A 94 7.17 -12.84 2.18
C MET A 94 8.48 -13.34 2.81
N ARG A 95 9.53 -13.52 2.01
CA ARG A 95 10.85 -13.93 2.52
C ARG A 95 11.47 -12.85 3.39
N ASN A 96 11.49 -11.60 2.94
CA ASN A 96 12.06 -10.50 3.71
C ASN A 96 11.35 -10.34 5.06
N ILE A 97 10.01 -10.40 5.05
CA ILE A 97 9.18 -10.39 6.26
C ILE A 97 9.49 -11.60 7.15
N GLY A 98 9.66 -12.79 6.58
CA GLY A 98 10.03 -14.00 7.32
C GLY A 98 11.42 -13.90 7.99
N TRP A 99 12.40 -13.28 7.33
CA TRP A 99 13.70 -13.00 7.93
C TRP A 99 13.63 -11.91 9.00
N LEU A 100 12.84 -10.84 8.78
CA LEU A 100 12.62 -9.78 9.78
C LEU A 100 12.02 -10.35 11.07
N ARG A 101 11.07 -11.29 11.01
CA ARG A 101 10.54 -11.97 12.21
C ARG A 101 11.60 -12.72 13.02
N ARG A 102 12.68 -13.17 12.39
CA ARG A 102 13.76 -13.92 13.05
C ARG A 102 14.86 -13.02 13.59
N VAL A 103 15.20 -11.96 12.86
CA VAL A 103 16.27 -11.03 13.22
C VAL A 103 15.80 -9.99 14.24
N ALA A 104 14.54 -9.57 14.13
CA ALA A 104 13.94 -8.50 14.91
C ALA A 104 12.55 -8.94 15.43
N PRO A 105 12.48 -9.99 16.26
CA PRO A 105 11.21 -10.50 16.81
C PRO A 105 10.44 -9.44 17.61
N GLU A 106 11.12 -8.45 18.16
CA GLU A 106 10.52 -7.30 18.82
C GLU A 106 9.60 -6.49 17.90
N LEU A 107 9.82 -6.50 16.58
CA LEU A 107 8.93 -5.83 15.62
C LEU A 107 7.60 -6.58 15.46
N ASP A 108 7.57 -7.88 15.74
CA ASP A 108 6.34 -8.68 15.74
C ASP A 108 5.61 -8.52 17.10
N GLU A 109 6.36 -8.48 18.20
CA GLU A 109 5.82 -8.43 19.57
C GLU A 109 5.50 -7.03 20.13
N ALA A 110 6.11 -5.95 19.60
CA ALA A 110 6.07 -4.60 20.21
C ALA A 110 4.68 -3.96 20.36
N TRP A 111 3.62 -4.57 19.81
CA TRP A 111 2.25 -4.15 20.06
C TRP A 111 1.41 -5.16 20.88
N SER A 112 1.91 -6.38 21.10
CA SER A 112 1.19 -7.45 21.79
C SER A 112 1.33 -7.37 23.33
N THR A 113 2.50 -6.95 23.83
CA THR A 113 2.88 -7.18 25.24
C THR A 113 2.37 -6.12 26.25
N LYS A 114 1.57 -5.12 25.85
CA LYS A 114 0.92 -4.19 26.81
C LYS A 114 -0.60 -4.01 26.68
N GLN A 115 -1.25 -4.64 25.70
CA GLN A 115 -2.71 -4.70 25.60
C GLN A 115 -3.15 -6.09 25.12
N ALA A 116 -3.11 -7.06 26.03
CA ALA A 116 -3.65 -8.41 25.84
C ALA A 116 -5.20 -8.45 25.73
N GLY A 117 -5.80 -7.45 25.07
CA GLY A 117 -7.25 -7.37 24.89
C GLY A 117 -7.75 -6.51 23.73
N MET A 118 -6.90 -5.81 22.96
CA MET A 118 -7.41 -4.76 22.05
C MET A 118 -6.60 -4.47 20.76
N GLY A 119 -5.59 -5.27 20.41
CA GLY A 119 -4.82 -5.06 19.17
C GLY A 119 -5.30 -5.91 18.00
N SER A 120 -5.54 -5.30 16.83
CA SER A 120 -5.60 -6.00 15.54
C SER A 120 -4.35 -6.88 15.41
N GLY A 121 -4.48 -8.16 15.05
CA GLY A 121 -3.39 -9.16 14.97
C GLY A 121 -2.35 -8.90 13.87
N GLU A 122 -2.12 -7.63 13.55
CA GLU A 122 -1.33 -7.09 12.45
C GLU A 122 0.15 -6.86 12.82
N GLY A 123 0.47 -6.70 14.12
CA GLY A 123 1.84 -6.46 14.61
C GLY A 123 2.47 -5.16 14.06
N THR A 124 3.64 -4.77 14.54
CA THR A 124 4.37 -3.59 14.00
C THR A 124 4.90 -3.88 12.59
N LEU A 125 5.11 -5.16 12.28
CA LEU A 125 5.63 -5.63 11.00
C LEU A 125 4.69 -5.34 9.82
N GLY A 126 3.37 -5.39 10.04
CA GLY A 126 2.38 -5.02 9.04
C GLY A 126 2.45 -3.54 8.70
N ALA A 127 2.48 -2.68 9.73
CA ALA A 127 2.65 -1.24 9.55
C ALA A 127 3.98 -0.89 8.86
N LEU A 128 5.09 -1.53 9.28
CA LEU A 128 6.40 -1.37 8.65
C LEU A 128 6.36 -1.70 7.16
N PHE A 129 5.72 -2.80 6.79
CA PHE A 129 5.54 -3.17 5.39
C PHE A 129 4.81 -2.06 4.61
N LEU A 130 3.68 -1.57 5.14
CA LEU A 130 2.91 -0.52 4.48
C LEU A 130 3.72 0.77 4.31
N VAL A 131 4.47 1.20 5.34
CA VAL A 131 5.36 2.37 5.26
C VAL A 131 6.46 2.17 4.22
N CYS A 132 7.10 1.00 4.18
CA CYS A 132 8.14 0.72 3.18
C CYS A 132 7.58 0.75 1.75
N ARG A 133 6.37 0.21 1.57
CA ARG A 133 5.68 0.21 0.29
C ARG A 133 5.17 1.60 -0.10
N LEU A 134 4.77 2.44 0.86
CA LEU A 134 4.42 3.83 0.64
C LEU A 134 5.63 4.64 0.17
N ALA A 135 6.77 4.50 0.83
CA ALA A 135 8.01 5.17 0.40
C ALA A 135 8.41 4.77 -1.04
N CYS A 136 8.18 3.51 -1.43
CA CYS A 136 8.37 3.07 -2.81
C CYS A 136 7.39 3.77 -3.78
N LEU A 137 6.13 3.94 -3.39
CA LEU A 137 5.13 4.66 -4.20
C LEU A 137 5.51 6.14 -4.36
N GLU A 138 5.93 6.80 -3.29
CA GLU A 138 6.43 8.19 -3.33
C GLU A 138 7.64 8.31 -4.27
N LEU A 139 8.59 7.37 -4.21
CA LEU A 139 9.73 7.36 -5.13
C LEU A 139 9.30 7.19 -6.60
N ILE A 140 8.33 6.32 -6.88
CA ILE A 140 7.82 6.11 -8.25
C ILE A 140 7.06 7.36 -8.74
N THR A 141 6.28 8.00 -7.87
CA THR A 141 5.54 9.22 -8.22
C THR A 141 6.47 10.42 -8.38
N ALA A 142 7.55 10.51 -7.60
CA ALA A 142 8.62 11.51 -7.79
C ALA A 142 9.34 11.34 -9.14
N ALA A 143 9.39 10.13 -9.71
CA ALA A 143 9.91 9.97 -11.07
C ALA A 143 9.04 10.67 -12.15
N LEU A 144 7.83 11.10 -11.79
CA LEU A 144 6.95 11.93 -12.63
C LEU A 144 7.21 13.43 -12.45
N ASP A 145 8.16 13.84 -11.61
CA ASP A 145 8.50 15.26 -11.37
C ASP A 145 8.69 16.08 -12.66
N PRO A 146 9.34 15.58 -13.73
CA PRO A 146 9.44 16.34 -14.98
C PRO A 146 8.09 16.65 -15.63
N LEU A 147 7.09 15.77 -15.49
CA LEU A 147 5.73 16.02 -15.96
C LEU A 147 4.96 16.93 -14.99
N ARG A 148 5.22 16.76 -13.69
CA ARG A 148 4.62 17.57 -12.63
C ARG A 148 5.04 19.03 -12.75
N GLU A 149 6.32 19.32 -12.99
CA GLU A 149 6.84 20.67 -13.19
C GLU A 149 6.15 21.38 -14.37
N LEU A 150 5.83 20.66 -15.44
CA LEU A 150 5.08 21.21 -16.57
C LEU A 150 3.62 21.52 -16.19
N ALA A 151 3.01 20.68 -15.36
CA ALA A 151 1.67 20.92 -14.83
C ALA A 151 1.66 22.10 -13.83
N ASP A 152 2.71 22.25 -13.01
CA ASP A 152 2.89 23.37 -12.08
C ASP A 152 2.98 24.70 -12.84
N GLN A 153 3.73 24.76 -13.95
CA GLN A 153 3.78 25.93 -14.82
C GLN A 153 2.40 26.30 -15.40
N GLU A 154 1.55 25.31 -15.71
CA GLU A 154 0.17 25.55 -16.15
C GLU A 154 -0.71 26.07 -14.99
N SER A 155 -0.55 25.54 -13.77
CA SER A 155 -1.23 26.02 -12.56
C SER A 155 -0.87 27.48 -12.22
N GLU A 156 0.41 27.83 -12.30
CA GLU A 156 0.90 29.20 -12.05
C GLU A 156 0.34 30.19 -13.08
N LYS A 157 0.34 29.81 -14.37
CA LYS A 157 -0.25 30.62 -15.44
C LYS A 157 -1.74 30.86 -15.21
N ARG A 158 -2.48 29.84 -14.79
CA ARG A 158 -3.91 29.95 -14.45
C ARG A 158 -4.14 30.91 -13.27
N ASN A 159 -3.36 30.77 -12.19
CA ASN A 159 -3.49 31.60 -10.98
C ASN A 159 -3.07 33.07 -11.19
N SER A 160 -2.10 33.32 -12.09
CA SER A 160 -1.53 34.67 -12.30
C SER A 160 -2.44 35.66 -13.06
N LYS A 161 -3.62 35.25 -13.55
CA LYS A 161 -4.57 36.09 -14.34
C LYS A 161 -3.94 36.83 -15.55
N ALA A 162 -2.78 36.40 -16.05
CA ALA A 162 -2.10 37.04 -17.20
C ALA A 162 -2.69 36.64 -18.57
N ALA A 163 -3.69 35.76 -18.60
CA ALA A 163 -4.18 35.08 -19.80
C ALA A 163 -5.22 35.87 -20.63
N LYS A 164 -5.06 37.19 -20.80
CA LYS A 164 -5.84 37.92 -21.83
C LYS A 164 -5.18 37.93 -23.22
N GLY A 165 -4.02 37.27 -23.39
CA GLY A 165 -3.18 37.44 -24.57
C GLY A 165 -2.79 36.21 -25.38
N ASP A 166 -2.95 34.98 -24.88
CA ASP A 166 -2.41 33.81 -25.59
C ASP A 166 -3.34 32.59 -25.53
N ALA A 167 -4.43 32.66 -26.31
CA ALA A 167 -5.43 31.60 -26.46
C ALA A 167 -4.92 30.36 -27.24
N GLY A 168 -3.61 30.27 -27.52
CA GLY A 168 -3.03 29.24 -28.40
C GLY A 168 -2.19 28.17 -27.71
N TRP A 169 -1.74 28.37 -26.46
CA TRP A 169 -0.88 27.39 -25.77
C TRP A 169 -1.72 26.33 -25.07
N ALA A 170 -2.12 25.27 -25.80
CA ALA A 170 -2.43 23.92 -25.31
C ALA A 170 -2.87 23.82 -23.82
N ALA A 171 -3.90 24.56 -23.42
CA ALA A 171 -4.20 24.78 -22.01
C ALA A 171 -4.59 23.47 -21.33
N GLY A 172 -3.75 23.02 -20.38
CA GLY A 172 -3.99 21.81 -19.61
C GLY A 172 -3.51 20.51 -20.24
N GLN A 173 -2.89 20.53 -21.44
CA GLN A 173 -2.42 19.29 -22.09
C GLN A 173 -1.26 18.63 -21.34
N GLN A 174 -0.36 19.41 -20.71
CA GLN A 174 0.71 18.81 -19.92
C GLN A 174 0.19 18.30 -18.60
N THR A 175 -0.73 19.04 -17.98
CA THR A 175 -1.46 18.58 -16.78
C THR A 175 -2.21 17.28 -17.04
N GLU A 176 -2.88 17.15 -18.19
CA GLU A 176 -3.57 15.92 -18.58
C GLU A 176 -2.60 14.72 -18.68
N LYS A 177 -1.44 14.90 -19.34
CA LYS A 177 -0.42 13.84 -19.46
C LYS A 177 0.12 13.42 -18.11
N TYR A 178 0.41 14.40 -17.24
CA TYR A 178 0.85 14.15 -15.87
C TYR A 178 -0.21 13.34 -15.11
N LEU A 179 -1.45 13.81 -15.07
CA LEU A 179 -2.54 13.14 -14.35
C LEU A 179 -2.82 11.73 -14.87
N LYS A 180 -2.81 11.52 -16.20
CA LYS A 180 -2.94 10.16 -16.78
C LYS A 180 -1.85 9.21 -16.28
N LYS A 181 -0.59 9.66 -16.28
CA LYS A 181 0.52 8.81 -15.83
C LYS A 181 0.51 8.60 -14.32
N TYR A 182 0.17 9.64 -13.56
CA TYR A 182 0.00 9.56 -12.11
C TYR A 182 -1.09 8.56 -11.74
N LEU A 183 -2.29 8.66 -12.34
CA LEU A 183 -3.42 7.77 -12.05
C LEU A 183 -3.11 6.31 -12.39
N GLU A 184 -2.43 6.06 -13.51
CA GLU A 184 -1.99 4.72 -13.92
C GLU A 184 -1.07 4.10 -12.84
N VAL A 185 0.02 4.81 -12.50
CA VAL A 185 1.00 4.39 -11.49
C VAL A 185 0.34 4.22 -10.14
N PHE A 186 -0.39 5.24 -9.68
CA PHE A 186 -1.02 5.27 -8.37
C PHE A 186 -1.99 4.10 -8.18
N ARG A 187 -2.86 3.86 -9.17
CA ARG A 187 -3.82 2.76 -9.13
C ARG A 187 -3.12 1.41 -9.06
N GLU A 188 -2.14 1.19 -9.94
CA GLU A 188 -1.42 -0.08 -10.00
C GLU A 188 -0.66 -0.36 -8.70
N GLN A 189 0.10 0.61 -8.22
CA GLN A 189 0.90 0.46 -7.01
C GLN A 189 0.01 0.30 -5.78
N SER A 190 -1.02 1.14 -5.60
CA SER A 190 -1.94 1.04 -4.46
C SER A 190 -2.60 -0.35 -4.37
N PHE A 191 -3.08 -0.87 -5.51
CA PHE A 191 -3.67 -2.20 -5.56
C PHE A 191 -2.65 -3.30 -5.21
N ALA A 192 -1.43 -3.21 -5.76
CA ALA A 192 -0.37 -4.17 -5.51
C ALA A 192 0.04 -4.19 -4.04
N ILE A 193 0.17 -3.03 -3.39
CA ILE A 193 0.57 -2.90 -1.99
C ILE A 193 -0.46 -3.57 -1.08
N ILE A 194 -1.73 -3.21 -1.21
CA ILE A 194 -2.78 -3.76 -0.35
C ILE A 194 -3.00 -5.25 -0.63
N SER A 195 -2.95 -5.69 -1.89
CA SER A 195 -3.09 -7.12 -2.22
C SER A 195 -1.94 -7.96 -1.66
N MET A 196 -0.71 -7.45 -1.75
CA MET A 196 0.47 -8.09 -1.19
C MET A 196 0.40 -8.14 0.33
N TYR A 197 -0.02 -7.03 0.96
CA TYR A 197 -0.26 -6.96 2.40
C TYR A 197 -1.23 -8.05 2.86
N LYS A 198 -2.42 -8.14 2.26
CA LYS A 198 -3.45 -9.13 2.60
C LYS A 198 -2.95 -10.57 2.46
N SER A 199 -2.06 -10.81 1.50
CA SER A 199 -1.47 -12.13 1.26
C SER A 199 -0.38 -12.50 2.28
N ILE A 200 0.39 -11.52 2.75
CA ILE A 200 1.47 -11.73 3.74
C ILE A 200 0.92 -11.83 5.17
N PHE A 201 -0.13 -11.06 5.47
CA PHE A 201 -0.71 -10.92 6.81
C PHE A 201 -2.20 -11.34 6.85
N PRO A 202 -2.54 -12.61 6.55
CA PRO A 202 -3.94 -13.05 6.54
C PRO A 202 -4.62 -12.96 7.92
N SER A 203 -3.85 -13.10 9.01
CA SER A 203 -4.34 -12.98 10.39
C SER A 203 -4.69 -11.55 10.81
N ALA A 204 -4.27 -10.55 10.02
CA ALA A 204 -4.65 -9.15 10.21
C ALA A 204 -6.04 -8.82 9.63
N LEU A 205 -6.65 -9.78 8.91
CA LEU A 205 -7.98 -9.62 8.34
C LEU A 205 -9.04 -10.23 9.25
N PRO A 206 -10.27 -9.66 9.28
CA PRO A 206 -11.41 -10.33 9.90
C PRO A 206 -11.59 -11.73 9.30
N ALA A 207 -11.77 -12.75 10.14
CA ALA A 207 -11.83 -14.13 9.69
C ALA A 207 -12.97 -14.34 8.66
N PRO A 208 -12.69 -14.94 7.48
CA PRO A 208 -13.71 -15.21 6.46
C PRO A 208 -14.65 -16.30 6.97
N GLY A 209 -15.93 -15.95 7.14
CA GLY A 209 -16.96 -16.83 7.73
C GLY A 209 -17.69 -16.24 8.94
N SER A 210 -17.34 -15.03 9.37
CA SER A 210 -18.26 -14.21 10.17
C SER A 210 -19.29 -13.59 9.22
N GLU A 211 -20.29 -14.40 8.82
CA GLU A 211 -21.53 -13.87 8.29
C GLU A 211 -22.05 -12.79 9.24
N GLU A 212 -22.61 -11.73 8.66
CA GLU A 212 -23.30 -10.66 9.36
C GLU A 212 -24.29 -11.22 10.39
N THR A 213 -23.82 -11.34 11.62
CA THR A 213 -24.57 -10.82 12.74
C THR A 213 -23.69 -9.74 13.31
N ALA A 214 -24.23 -8.51 13.37
CA ALA A 214 -23.72 -7.47 14.25
C ALA A 214 -23.22 -8.17 15.52
N PRO A 215 -21.98 -7.89 16.00
CA PRO A 215 -21.46 -8.62 17.13
C PRO A 215 -22.53 -8.56 18.20
N ALA A 216 -23.02 -9.72 18.65
CA ALA A 216 -23.79 -9.77 19.88
C ALA A 216 -22.97 -8.94 20.86
N VAL A 217 -23.54 -7.80 21.28
CA VAL A 217 -22.88 -6.81 22.12
C VAL A 217 -22.46 -7.56 23.37
N LYS A 218 -21.24 -8.11 23.35
CA LYS A 218 -20.55 -8.47 24.58
C LYS A 218 -20.49 -7.15 25.32
N PRO A 219 -21.07 -7.07 26.53
CA PRO A 219 -21.20 -5.81 27.23
C PRO A 219 -19.82 -5.18 27.25
N VAL A 220 -19.74 -4.00 26.64
CA VAL A 220 -18.58 -3.14 26.60
C VAL A 220 -18.10 -3.08 28.05
N THR A 221 -17.00 -3.76 28.34
CA THR A 221 -16.36 -3.61 29.64
C THR A 221 -15.85 -2.17 29.61
N ALA A 222 -16.56 -1.32 30.36
CA ALA A 222 -16.44 0.13 30.40
C ALA A 222 -15.09 0.59 30.98
N GLN A 223 -13.98 0.22 30.32
CA GLN A 223 -12.63 0.50 30.83
C GLN A 223 -11.72 1.24 29.86
N ASN A 224 -12.16 1.61 28.65
CA ASN A 224 -11.40 2.55 27.84
C ASN A 224 -12.31 3.55 27.10
N PRO A 225 -12.34 4.83 27.50
CA PRO A 225 -13.05 5.89 26.79
C PRO A 225 -12.40 6.25 25.45
N LEU A 226 -11.21 5.72 25.16
CA LEU A 226 -10.54 5.79 23.87
C LEU A 226 -10.76 4.46 23.16
N GLN A 227 -11.48 4.48 22.03
CA GLN A 227 -11.59 3.32 21.15
C GLN A 227 -10.18 2.81 20.77
N PRO A 228 -9.99 1.50 20.56
CA PRO A 228 -8.70 0.97 20.11
C PRO A 228 -8.24 1.68 18.83
N ILE A 229 -6.95 2.01 18.77
CA ILE A 229 -6.36 2.68 17.60
C ILE A 229 -6.65 1.82 16.36
N PRO A 230 -7.17 2.40 15.26
CA PRO A 230 -7.42 1.67 14.03
C PRO A 230 -6.15 0.97 13.53
N SER A 231 -6.30 -0.19 12.89
CA SER A 231 -5.14 -0.90 12.36
C SER A 231 -4.47 -0.12 11.22
N ALA A 232 -3.18 -0.39 10.96
CA ALA A 232 -2.46 0.29 9.89
C ALA A 232 -3.12 0.02 8.52
N LEU A 233 -3.58 -1.21 8.26
CA LEU A 233 -4.38 -1.50 7.09
C LEU A 233 -5.71 -0.72 7.03
N ALA A 234 -6.36 -0.42 8.16
CA ALA A 234 -7.61 0.34 8.15
C ALA A 234 -7.42 1.81 7.77
N THR A 235 -6.27 2.39 8.10
CA THR A 235 -5.95 3.80 7.82
C THR A 235 -5.23 4.00 6.49
N PHE A 236 -4.51 2.98 6.01
CA PHE A 236 -3.68 3.09 4.81
C PHE A 236 -4.48 3.41 3.53
N PRO A 237 -5.60 2.73 3.20
CA PRO A 237 -6.43 3.11 2.06
C PRO A 237 -6.95 4.55 2.16
N LEU A 238 -7.30 5.03 3.36
CA LEU A 238 -7.76 6.40 3.56
C LEU A 238 -6.66 7.42 3.22
N HIS A 239 -5.44 7.16 3.68
CA HIS A 239 -4.28 7.99 3.33
C HIS A 239 -3.99 7.99 1.83
N LEU A 240 -4.12 6.83 1.16
CA LEU A 240 -4.03 6.76 -0.30
C LEU A 240 -5.11 7.63 -0.96
N VAL A 241 -6.36 7.58 -0.48
CA VAL A 241 -7.45 8.42 -1.02
C VAL A 241 -7.10 9.89 -0.86
N GLU A 242 -6.65 10.32 0.31
CA GLU A 242 -6.25 11.70 0.57
C GLU A 242 -5.19 12.19 -0.43
N MET A 243 -4.09 11.45 -0.59
CA MET A 243 -3.02 11.79 -1.56
C MET A 243 -3.52 11.93 -3.00
N LEU A 244 -4.41 11.02 -3.43
CA LEU A 244 -5.00 11.07 -4.77
C LEU A 244 -5.82 12.34 -4.96
N PHE A 245 -6.68 12.67 -3.99
CA PHE A 245 -7.58 13.80 -4.09
C PHE A 245 -6.85 15.13 -3.95
N ASP A 246 -5.80 15.22 -3.14
CA ASP A 246 -4.95 16.41 -3.08
C ASP A 246 -4.28 16.68 -4.43
N THR A 247 -3.81 15.62 -5.09
CA THR A 247 -3.27 15.72 -6.46
C THR A 247 -4.34 16.15 -7.46
N LEU A 248 -5.55 15.59 -7.40
CA LEU A 248 -6.64 15.97 -8.30
C LEU A 248 -7.09 17.43 -8.07
N ARG A 249 -7.26 17.87 -6.83
CA ARG A 249 -7.61 19.27 -6.52
C ARG A 249 -6.56 20.25 -7.02
N ALA A 250 -5.29 19.91 -6.91
CA ALA A 250 -4.21 20.79 -7.35
C ALA A 250 -4.17 20.98 -8.88
N TYR A 251 -4.44 19.92 -9.65
CA TYR A 251 -4.12 19.90 -11.08
C TYR A 251 -5.34 19.77 -12.02
N LEU A 252 -6.41 19.11 -11.60
CA LEU A 252 -7.62 18.94 -12.43
C LEU A 252 -8.21 20.27 -12.95
N PRO A 253 -8.18 21.39 -12.19
CA PRO A 253 -8.68 22.68 -12.69
C PRO A 253 -7.93 23.23 -13.90
N ASN A 254 -6.72 22.76 -14.20
CA ASN A 254 -5.97 23.17 -15.38
C ASN A 254 -6.52 22.55 -16.67
N VAL A 255 -7.23 21.42 -16.58
CA VAL A 255 -7.73 20.67 -17.75
C VAL A 255 -9.07 21.26 -18.19
N GLN A 256 -9.02 22.16 -19.17
CA GLN A 256 -10.20 22.84 -19.70
C GLN A 256 -10.96 22.00 -20.75
N ASP A 257 -10.28 21.07 -21.43
CA ASP A 257 -10.92 20.21 -22.41
C ASP A 257 -11.87 19.21 -21.74
N ARG A 258 -13.15 19.23 -22.14
CA ARG A 258 -14.21 18.36 -21.59
C ARG A 258 -13.87 16.88 -21.82
N SER A 259 -13.38 16.54 -23.01
CA SER A 259 -13.10 15.14 -23.36
C SER A 259 -11.95 14.55 -22.53
N ALA A 260 -10.88 15.34 -22.34
CA ALA A 260 -9.75 14.99 -21.47
C ALA A 260 -10.17 14.84 -20.01
N ARG A 261 -10.98 15.77 -19.49
CA ARG A 261 -11.48 15.74 -18.11
C ARG A 261 -12.37 14.53 -17.85
N ASP A 262 -13.30 14.23 -18.76
CA ASP A 262 -14.19 13.06 -18.65
C ASP A 262 -13.39 11.75 -18.69
N SER A 263 -12.33 11.70 -19.50
CA SER A 263 -11.38 10.58 -19.54
C SER A 263 -10.65 10.40 -18.21
N LEU A 264 -10.14 11.47 -17.62
CA LEU A 264 -9.45 11.46 -16.32
C LEU A 264 -10.38 11.05 -15.18
N LEU A 265 -11.59 11.60 -15.11
CA LEU A 265 -12.58 11.24 -14.09
C LEU A 265 -13.00 9.76 -14.21
N THR A 266 -13.14 9.27 -15.44
CA THR A 266 -13.37 7.83 -15.66
C THR A 266 -12.22 6.98 -15.11
N GLN A 267 -10.96 7.40 -15.29
CA GLN A 267 -9.81 6.73 -14.68
C GLN A 267 -9.82 6.79 -13.15
N VAL A 268 -10.23 7.92 -12.55
CA VAL A 268 -10.41 8.06 -11.10
C VAL A 268 -11.47 7.06 -10.60
N LEU A 269 -12.60 6.93 -11.30
CA LEU A 269 -13.63 5.95 -10.95
C LEU A 269 -13.11 4.51 -11.03
N TYR A 270 -12.30 4.17 -12.04
CA TYR A 270 -11.66 2.86 -12.13
C TYR A 270 -10.62 2.63 -11.01
N CYS A 271 -9.94 3.68 -10.55
CA CYS A 271 -9.05 3.62 -9.40
C CYS A 271 -9.84 3.39 -8.11
N ALA A 272 -10.89 4.18 -7.87
CA ALA A 272 -11.80 4.05 -6.73
C ALA A 272 -12.42 2.65 -6.67
N ALA A 273 -12.92 2.11 -7.78
CA ALA A 273 -13.45 0.75 -7.83
C ALA A 273 -12.38 -0.31 -7.48
N SER A 274 -11.15 -0.13 -7.94
CA SER A 274 -10.04 -1.05 -7.68
C SER A 274 -9.64 -1.08 -6.20
N LEU A 275 -9.58 0.07 -5.54
CA LEU A 275 -9.26 0.17 -4.10
C LEU A 275 -10.49 -0.12 -3.23
N GLY A 276 -11.71 0.11 -3.73
CA GLY A 276 -12.97 -0.21 -3.04
C GLY A 276 -13.11 -1.68 -2.70
N ARG A 277 -12.71 -2.56 -3.63
CA ARG A 277 -12.59 -4.02 -3.40
C ARG A 277 -11.68 -4.39 -2.24
N LEU A 278 -10.80 -3.47 -1.83
CA LEU A 278 -9.81 -3.70 -0.79
C LEU A 278 -10.20 -3.08 0.55
N GLY A 279 -11.34 -2.39 0.63
CA GLY A 279 -11.92 -1.87 1.87
C GLY A 279 -11.87 -0.34 2.01
N GLY A 280 -11.55 0.41 0.95
CA GLY A 280 -11.64 1.88 0.96
C GLY A 280 -12.97 2.39 0.41
N ASP A 281 -13.69 3.25 1.14
CA ASP A 281 -14.86 3.96 0.59
C ASP A 281 -14.43 5.32 0.03
N PHE A 282 -14.58 5.50 -1.28
CA PHE A 282 -14.23 6.72 -2.01
C PHE A 282 -15.45 7.62 -2.23
N SER A 283 -16.65 7.16 -1.88
CA SER A 283 -17.91 7.80 -2.30
C SER A 283 -18.03 9.24 -1.80
N ILE A 284 -17.62 9.50 -0.56
CA ILE A 284 -17.65 10.83 0.06
C ILE A 284 -16.63 11.76 -0.60
N MET A 285 -15.39 11.29 -0.78
CA MET A 285 -14.32 12.08 -1.38
C MET A 285 -14.63 12.44 -2.83
N ILE A 286 -15.19 11.50 -3.60
CA ILE A 286 -15.67 11.77 -4.98
C ILE A 286 -16.74 12.85 -4.98
N ALA A 287 -17.72 12.77 -4.08
CA ALA A 287 -18.79 13.77 -3.98
C ALA A 287 -18.26 15.18 -3.64
N LEU A 288 -17.28 15.25 -2.73
CA LEU A 288 -16.64 16.53 -2.37
C LEU A 288 -15.84 17.12 -3.54
N LEU A 289 -15.05 16.31 -4.25
CA LEU A 289 -14.32 16.78 -5.43
C LEU A 289 -15.28 17.25 -6.53
N GLU A 290 -16.43 16.61 -6.66
CA GLU A 290 -17.48 16.99 -7.59
C GLU A 290 -18.10 18.34 -7.23
N GLU A 291 -18.35 18.59 -5.95
CA GLU A 291 -18.80 19.90 -5.44
C GLU A 291 -17.74 20.99 -5.64
N ASP A 292 -16.47 20.71 -5.32
CA ASP A 292 -15.34 21.62 -5.52
C ASP A 292 -15.19 22.04 -6.99
N LEU A 293 -15.23 21.06 -7.93
CA LEU A 293 -15.15 21.33 -9.37
C LEU A 293 -16.32 22.20 -9.85
N ARG A 294 -17.52 21.95 -9.33
CA ARG A 294 -18.72 22.71 -9.68
C ARG A 294 -18.58 24.17 -9.24
N ALA A 295 -18.02 24.42 -8.05
CA ALA A 295 -17.80 25.77 -7.54
C ALA A 295 -16.81 26.57 -8.40
N GLU A 296 -15.67 25.98 -8.76
CA GLU A 296 -14.63 26.65 -9.57
C GLU A 296 -15.09 26.96 -11.01
N LEU A 297 -15.92 26.10 -11.60
CA LEU A 297 -16.51 26.34 -12.92
C LEU A 297 -17.59 27.43 -12.89
N HIS A 298 -18.33 27.55 -11.78
CA HIS A 298 -19.33 28.60 -11.61
C HIS A 298 -18.71 29.98 -11.38
N GLU A 299 -17.58 30.08 -10.68
CA GLU A 299 -16.87 31.35 -10.49
C GLU A 299 -16.20 31.88 -11.78
N SER A 300 -15.94 31.01 -12.75
CA SER A 300 -15.30 31.38 -14.03
C SER A 300 -16.29 31.76 -15.14
N SER A 301 -17.60 31.62 -14.94
CA SER A 301 -18.63 31.76 -15.97
C SER A 301 -19.82 32.66 -15.57
N GLU A 302 -19.57 33.94 -15.26
CA GLU A 302 -20.65 34.94 -15.15
C GLU A 302 -21.32 35.27 -16.51
N HIS A 303 -20.79 34.80 -17.64
CA HIS A 303 -21.37 34.97 -18.98
C HIS A 303 -21.30 33.66 -19.76
N ASP A 304 -22.27 32.78 -19.56
CA ASP A 304 -23.02 32.06 -20.61
C ASP A 304 -23.77 30.87 -20.00
N ASN A 305 -24.77 30.37 -20.73
CA ASN A 305 -25.79 29.41 -20.35
C ASN A 305 -25.25 28.00 -19.95
N VAL A 306 -24.54 27.88 -18.80
CA VAL A 306 -23.89 26.64 -18.30
C VAL A 306 -24.75 25.90 -17.24
N GLY A 307 -26.01 26.29 -17.05
CA GLY A 307 -26.92 25.58 -16.13
C GLY A 307 -27.23 24.13 -16.53
N SER A 308 -27.18 23.81 -17.82
CA SER A 308 -27.53 22.49 -18.36
C SER A 308 -26.35 21.50 -18.40
N ASP A 309 -25.11 22.00 -18.48
CA ASP A 309 -23.92 21.14 -18.68
C ASP A 309 -23.41 20.51 -17.37
N SER A 310 -23.67 21.15 -16.23
CA SER A 310 -23.32 20.59 -14.90
C SER A 310 -24.24 19.43 -14.53
N GLU A 311 -25.55 19.50 -14.82
CA GLU A 311 -26.50 18.42 -14.53
C GLU A 311 -26.27 17.17 -15.38
N GLU A 312 -25.95 17.32 -16.67
CA GLU A 312 -25.63 16.18 -17.54
C GLU A 312 -24.37 15.45 -17.06
N TRP A 313 -23.38 16.18 -16.54
CA TRP A 313 -22.14 15.62 -16.00
C TRP A 313 -22.33 14.86 -14.67
N VAL A 314 -23.21 15.34 -13.77
CA VAL A 314 -23.62 14.61 -12.56
C VAL A 314 -24.27 13.28 -12.94
N ASP A 315 -25.12 13.29 -13.97
CA ASP A 315 -25.81 12.10 -14.44
C ASP A 315 -24.87 11.13 -15.14
N VAL A 316 -23.88 11.62 -15.90
CA VAL A 316 -22.82 10.77 -16.51
C VAL A 316 -21.95 10.15 -15.41
N THR A 317 -21.51 10.90 -14.41
CA THR A 317 -20.67 10.39 -13.31
C THR A 317 -21.43 9.39 -12.44
N LYS A 318 -22.72 9.67 -12.13
CA LYS A 318 -23.63 8.69 -11.48
C LYS A 318 -23.83 7.45 -12.33
N LYS A 319 -24.02 7.59 -13.65
CA LYS A 319 -24.20 6.48 -14.59
C LYS A 319 -22.93 5.64 -14.69
N HIS A 320 -21.74 6.24 -14.75
CA HIS A 320 -20.46 5.55 -14.74
C HIS A 320 -20.18 4.87 -13.40
N ARG A 321 -20.56 5.48 -12.27
CA ARG A 321 -20.52 4.84 -10.95
C ARG A 321 -21.40 3.57 -10.91
N VAL A 322 -22.63 3.66 -11.42
CA VAL A 322 -23.55 2.51 -11.52
C VAL A 322 -23.04 1.46 -12.49
N GLN A 323 -22.45 1.86 -13.63
CA GLN A 323 -21.87 0.93 -14.61
C GLN A 323 -20.62 0.22 -14.08
N ALA A 324 -19.74 0.93 -13.37
CA ALA A 324 -18.57 0.35 -12.72
C ALA A 324 -18.99 -0.65 -11.62
N SER A 325 -19.98 -0.30 -10.80
CA SER A 325 -20.56 -1.19 -9.79
C SER A 325 -21.27 -2.42 -10.41
N ARG A 326 -21.90 -2.26 -11.59
CA ARG A 326 -22.49 -3.38 -12.33
C ARG A 326 -21.44 -4.29 -12.96
N LEU A 327 -20.33 -3.73 -13.46
CA LEU A 327 -19.18 -4.49 -13.96
C LEU A 327 -18.52 -5.30 -12.82
N GLU A 328 -18.48 -4.74 -11.62
CA GLU A 328 -18.03 -5.39 -10.38
C GLU A 328 -18.92 -6.59 -10.00
N LEU A 329 -20.25 -6.47 -10.14
CA LEU A 329 -21.20 -7.56 -9.90
C LEU A 329 -21.03 -8.72 -10.90
N LEU A 330 -20.60 -8.41 -12.12
CA LEU A 330 -20.30 -9.40 -13.16
C LEU A 330 -18.91 -10.04 -12.97
N ALA A 331 -17.92 -9.26 -12.52
CA ALA A 331 -16.55 -9.74 -12.30
C ALA A 331 -16.36 -10.52 -10.98
N SER A 332 -17.22 -10.30 -9.99
CA SER A 332 -17.19 -11.01 -8.70
C SER A 332 -17.73 -12.45 -8.75
N GLY A 333 -18.27 -12.89 -9.90
CA GLY A 333 -18.81 -14.25 -10.05
C GLY A 333 -20.10 -14.52 -9.26
N VAL A 334 -20.67 -13.51 -8.60
CA VAL A 334 -21.89 -13.64 -7.77
C VAL A 334 -23.19 -13.63 -8.61
N GLY A 335 -23.11 -13.46 -9.93
CA GLY A 335 -24.28 -13.30 -10.80
C GLY A 335 -24.77 -14.52 -11.60
N THR A 336 -24.03 -15.63 -11.66
CA THR A 336 -24.39 -16.78 -12.53
C THR A 336 -24.63 -18.06 -11.76
N ALA A 337 -25.62 -18.05 -10.86
CA ALA A 337 -26.16 -19.27 -10.29
C ALA A 337 -27.65 -19.11 -10.02
N ARG A 338 -28.48 -19.05 -11.07
CA ARG A 338 -29.94 -19.32 -10.99
C ARG A 338 -30.64 -19.36 -12.35
N THR A 339 -30.20 -20.24 -13.24
CA THR A 339 -31.10 -20.82 -14.26
C THR A 339 -30.67 -22.25 -14.56
N ALA A 340 -30.93 -23.17 -13.62
CA ALA A 340 -31.04 -24.59 -13.93
C ALA A 340 -32.52 -24.95 -13.86
N SER A 341 -33.08 -25.33 -15.00
CA SER A 341 -34.48 -25.75 -15.18
C SER A 341 -34.84 -26.94 -14.27
N PRO A 342 -36.12 -27.09 -13.90
CA PRO A 342 -36.56 -28.19 -13.03
C PRO A 342 -36.54 -29.51 -13.82
N VAL A 343 -35.76 -30.48 -13.33
CA VAL A 343 -35.89 -31.88 -13.75
C VAL A 343 -37.00 -32.51 -12.91
N ASP A 344 -38.10 -32.84 -13.56
CA ASP A 344 -39.22 -33.61 -13.02
C ASP A 344 -38.73 -34.98 -12.52
N LYS A 345 -38.85 -35.22 -11.22
CA LYS A 345 -38.76 -36.56 -10.64
C LYS A 345 -40.10 -37.27 -10.86
N VAL A 346 -40.17 -38.05 -11.93
CA VAL A 346 -41.22 -39.07 -12.08
C VAL A 346 -40.92 -40.21 -11.10
N THR A 347 -41.78 -40.32 -10.09
CA THR A 347 -41.95 -41.50 -9.25
C THR A 347 -42.56 -42.64 -10.04
N SER A 348 -42.06 -43.87 -9.88
CA SER A 348 -42.89 -45.07 -9.98
C SER A 348 -42.35 -46.21 -9.13
N PRO A 349 -43.23 -47.14 -8.70
CA PRO A 349 -43.16 -47.76 -7.39
C PRO A 349 -42.67 -49.22 -7.41
N LEU A 350 -42.48 -49.72 -6.19
CA LEU A 350 -42.11 -51.07 -5.79
C LEU A 350 -42.70 -52.21 -6.64
N LYS A 351 -41.83 -53.18 -6.94
CA LYS A 351 -42.07 -54.58 -6.52
C LYS A 351 -40.75 -55.30 -6.26
#